data_AF-A0A2P6JMJ4-F1
#
_entry.id   AF-A0A2P6JMJ4-F1
#
_cell.length_a   1.000
_cell.length_b   1.000
_cell.length_c   1.000
_cell.angle_alpha   90.00
_cell.angle_beta   90.00
_cell.angle_gamma   90.00
#
_symmetry.space_group_name_H-M   'P 1'
#
loop_
_entity.id
_entity.type
_entity.pdbx_description
1 polymer ?
#
loop_
_entity_poly.entity_id
_entity_poly.type
_entity_poly.pdbx_seq_one_letter_code
_entity_poly.pdbx_strand_id
1 'polypeptide(L)'
;MATATSIKLDDELKGRVQHLAEARRRTSHWIMREAIAQYVEREEKREALKQDALRAWEDYQRTGLHLTLEEADAWLAKLEDGEDA
;
A
#
# COMPACT_ATOMS: atom_id res chain seq x y z
N MET A 1 13.08 -17.39 -10.65
CA MET A 1 14.48 -17.41 -10.16
C MET A 1 14.85 -16.00 -9.72
N ALA A 2 15.60 -15.84 -8.62
CA ALA A 2 16.06 -14.50 -8.22
C ALA A 2 17.24 -14.08 -9.10
N THR A 3 17.15 -12.90 -9.71
CA THR A 3 18.24 -12.27 -10.47
C THR A 3 19.00 -11.29 -9.58
N ALA A 4 20.31 -11.24 -9.72
CA ALA A 4 21.13 -10.27 -8.99
C ALA A 4 20.96 -8.88 -9.60
N THR A 5 20.69 -7.88 -8.76
CA THR A 5 20.61 -6.47 -9.16
C THR A 5 21.58 -5.66 -8.32
N SER A 6 22.43 -4.85 -8.98
CA SER A 6 23.35 -3.95 -8.29
C SER A 6 22.68 -2.62 -8.03
N ILE A 7 22.73 -2.14 -6.78
CA ILE A 7 22.13 -0.89 -6.34
C ILE A 7 23.26 0.01 -5.82
N LYS A 8 23.32 1.24 -6.32
CA LYS A 8 24.26 2.24 -5.81
C LYS A 8 23.65 2.91 -4.59
N LEU A 9 24.41 2.92 -3.50
CA LEU A 9 24.11 3.67 -2.29
C LEU A 9 25.26 4.64 -2.06
N ASP A 10 24.93 5.86 -1.66
CA ASP A 10 25.94 6.75 -1.07
C ASP A 10 26.44 6.19 0.27
N ASP A 11 27.59 6.71 0.73
CA ASP A 11 28.25 6.21 1.94
C ASP A 11 27.41 6.43 3.20
N GLU A 12 26.62 7.51 3.25
CA GLU A 12 25.75 7.82 4.38
C GLU A 12 24.64 6.77 4.53
N LEU A 13 23.88 6.53 3.47
CA LEU A 13 22.79 5.56 3.44
C LEU A 13 23.33 4.15 3.67
N LYS A 14 24.48 3.81 3.08
CA LYS A 14 25.15 2.52 3.31
C LYS A 14 25.49 2.34 4.80
N GLY A 15 26.06 3.34 5.45
CA GLY A 15 26.36 3.30 6.88
C GLY A 15 25.10 3.13 7.74
N ARG A 16 24.03 3.86 7.43
CA ARG A 16 22.73 3.74 8.12
C ARG A 16 22.12 2.35 7.98
N VAL A 17 22.20 1.75 6.79
CA VAL A 17 21.72 0.38 6.54
C VAL A 17 22.53 -0.65 7.31
N GLN A 18 23.87 -0.50 7.37
CA GLN A 18 24.74 -1.39 8.15
C GLN A 18 24.42 -1.33 9.64
N HIS A 19 24.34 -0.14 10.22
CA HIS A 19 23.99 0.05 11.62
C HIS A 19 22.60 -0.52 11.96
N LEU A 20 21.62 -0.31 11.08
CA LEU A 20 20.27 -0.88 11.26
C LEU A 20 20.27 -2.40 11.20
N ALA A 21 21.08 -2.98 10.30
CA ALA A 21 21.23 -4.42 10.16
C ALA A 21 21.83 -5.04 11.43
N GLU A 22 22.88 -4.44 11.97
CA GLU A 22 23.52 -4.84 13.24
C GLU A 22 22.53 -4.78 14.41
N ALA A 23 21.86 -3.64 14.59
CA ALA A 23 20.88 -3.44 15.66
C ALA A 23 19.73 -4.47 15.61
N ARG A 24 19.32 -4.87 14.39
CA ARG A 24 18.24 -5.85 14.18
C ARG A 24 18.73 -7.29 14.03
N ARG A 25 20.04 -7.55 14.14
CA ARG A 25 20.66 -8.87 13.91
C ARG A 25 20.27 -9.49 12.55
N ARG A 26 20.29 -8.66 11.50
CA ARG A 26 20.01 -9.04 10.11
C ARG A 26 21.19 -8.67 9.22
N THR A 27 21.20 -9.16 7.99
CA THR A 27 22.18 -8.74 6.99
C THR A 27 21.73 -7.44 6.33
N SER A 28 22.67 -6.59 5.90
CA SER A 28 22.33 -5.38 5.12
C SER A 28 21.53 -5.70 3.86
N HIS A 29 21.83 -6.84 3.21
CA HIS A 29 21.05 -7.31 2.06
C HIS A 29 19.59 -7.61 2.41
N TRP A 30 19.32 -8.23 3.57
CA TRP A 30 17.96 -8.45 4.03
C TRP A 30 17.23 -7.12 4.26
N ILE A 31 17.88 -6.16 4.91
CA ILE A 31 17.31 -4.82 5.17
C ILE A 31 16.97 -4.10 3.85
N MET A 32 17.86 -4.15 2.86
CA MET A 32 17.62 -3.54 1.55
C MET A 32 16.44 -4.19 0.83
N ARG A 33 16.38 -5.52 0.78
CA ARG A 33 15.26 -6.24 0.15
C ARG A 33 13.94 -5.93 0.83
N GLU A 34 13.92 -5.92 2.16
CA GLU A 34 12.72 -5.62 2.93
C GLU A 34 12.24 -4.19 2.69
N ALA A 35 13.16 -3.22 2.68
CA ALA A 35 12.81 -1.83 2.38
C ALA A 35 12.23 -1.65 0.97
N ILE A 36 12.79 -2.34 -0.03
CA ILE A 36 12.27 -2.32 -1.41
C ILE A 36 10.88 -2.95 -1.46
N ALA A 37 10.68 -4.11 -0.82
CA ALA A 37 9.39 -4.79 -0.80
C ALA A 37 8.29 -3.90 -0.17
N GLN A 38 8.57 -3.30 0.99
CA GLN A 38 7.64 -2.39 1.66
C GLN A 38 7.36 -1.12 0.85
N TYR A 39 8.34 -0.62 0.10
CA TYR A 39 8.12 0.51 -0.81
C TYR A 39 7.17 0.11 -1.95
N VAL A 40 7.49 -0.97 -2.65
CA VAL A 40 6.70 -1.45 -3.80
C VAL A 40 5.26 -1.74 -3.38
N GLU A 41 5.04 -2.45 -2.27
CA GLU A 41 3.70 -2.77 -1.79
C GLU A 41 2.86 -1.51 -1.49
N ARG A 42 3.48 -0.47 -0.92
CA ARG A 42 2.78 0.80 -0.67
C ARG A 42 2.42 1.52 -1.97
N GLU A 43 3.31 1.53 -2.95
CA GLU A 43 3.05 2.15 -4.24
C GLU A 43 1.97 1.38 -5.02
N GLU A 44 1.97 0.05 -4.97
CA GLU A 44 0.93 -0.78 -5.58
C GLU A 44 -0.44 -0.53 -4.95
N LYS A 45 -0.53 -0.49 -3.61
CA LYS A 45 -1.77 -0.15 -2.90
C LYS A 45 -2.27 1.26 -3.24
N ARG A 46 -1.35 2.22 -3.38
CA ARG A 46 -1.68 3.60 -3.75
C ARG A 46 -2.22 3.70 -5.17
N GLU A 47 -1.59 3.02 -6.13
CA GLU A 47 -2.06 3.02 -7.51
C GLU A 47 -3.40 2.28 -7.62
N ALA A 48 -3.58 1.16 -6.92
CA ALA A 48 -4.87 0.45 -6.88
C ALA A 48 -5.99 1.37 -6.39
N LEU A 49 -5.81 2.05 -5.25
CA LEU A 49 -6.79 3.00 -4.72
C LEU A 49 -7.10 4.13 -5.70
N LYS A 50 -6.08 4.66 -6.39
CA LYS A 50 -6.26 5.71 -7.39
C LYS A 50 -7.07 5.21 -8.59
N GLN A 51 -6.79 4.00 -9.08
CA GLN A 51 -7.54 3.39 -10.18
C GLN A 51 -8.98 3.10 -9.76
N ASP A 52 -9.22 2.66 -8.52
CA ASP A 52 -10.56 2.48 -7.96
C ASP A 52 -11.34 3.80 -7.95
N ALA A 53 -10.72 4.88 -7.48
CA ALA A 53 -11.34 6.19 -7.44
C ALA A 53 -11.67 6.73 -8.84
N LEU A 54 -10.76 6.55 -9.81
CA LEU A 54 -11.01 6.95 -11.20
C LEU A 54 -12.18 6.17 -11.82
N ARG A 55 -12.24 4.85 -11.61
CA ARG A 55 -13.35 4.02 -12.08
C ARG A 55 -14.68 4.43 -11.46
N ALA A 56 -14.71 4.63 -10.14
CA ALA A 56 -15.91 5.10 -9.45
C ALA A 56 -16.38 6.47 -9.98
N TRP A 57 -15.44 7.37 -10.28
CA TRP A 57 -15.75 8.66 -10.88
C TRP A 57 -16.34 8.53 -12.28
N GLU A 58 -15.73 7.73 -13.16
CA GLU A 58 -16.23 7.47 -14.51
C GLU A 58 -17.63 6.83 -14.48
N ASP A 59 -17.85 5.88 -13.57
CA ASP A 59 -19.15 5.22 -13.39
C ASP A 59 -20.23 6.19 -12.90
N TYR A 60 -19.91 7.06 -11.94
CA TYR A 60 -20.82 8.12 -11.50
C TYR A 60 -21.13 9.09 -12.64
N GLN A 61 -20.13 9.54 -13.40
CA GLN A 61 -20.36 10.43 -14.54
C GLN A 61 -21.26 9.79 -15.60
N ARG A 62 -21.16 8.47 -15.80
CA ARG A 62 -21.95 7.73 -16.78
C ARG A 62 -23.38 7.43 -16.32
N THR A 63 -23.57 7.10 -15.04
CA THR A 63 -24.84 6.55 -14.54
C THR A 63 -25.60 7.52 -13.63
N GLY A 64 -24.90 8.49 -13.04
CA GLY A 64 -25.41 9.34 -11.97
C GLY A 64 -25.64 8.61 -10.64
N LEU A 65 -25.38 7.30 -10.57
CA LEU A 65 -25.62 6.49 -9.37
C LEU A 65 -24.57 6.80 -8.31
N HIS A 66 -25.03 7.10 -7.11
CA HIS A 66 -24.24 7.36 -5.92
C HIS A 66 -25.07 6.96 -4.70
N LEU A 67 -24.41 6.72 -3.57
CA LEU A 67 -25.10 6.53 -2.29
C LEU A 67 -25.38 7.88 -1.64
N THR A 68 -26.58 8.06 -1.10
CA THR A 68 -26.86 9.18 -0.20
C THR A 68 -26.31 8.90 1.20
N LEU A 69 -26.29 9.93 2.05
CA LEU A 69 -25.89 9.78 3.45
C LEU A 69 -26.82 8.79 4.18
N GLU A 70 -28.13 8.89 3.95
CA GLU A 70 -29.13 8.03 4.58
C GLU A 70 -28.97 6.56 4.15
N GLU A 71 -28.67 6.31 2.87
CA GLU A 71 -28.40 4.96 2.37
C GLU A 71 -27.13 4.37 2.98
N ALA A 72 -26.07 5.19 3.12
CA ALA A 72 -24.82 4.78 3.74
C ALA A 72 -24.98 4.51 5.25
N ASP A 73 -25.70 5.37 5.97
CA ASP A 73 -25.95 5.21 7.41
C ASP A 73 -26.77 3.96 7.71
N ALA A 74 -27.84 3.73 6.94
CA ALA A 74 -28.65 2.52 7.06
C ALA A 74 -27.85 1.23 6.75
N TRP A 75 -26.91 1.29 5.81
CA TRP A 75 -26.01 0.17 5.53
C TRP A 75 -25.00 -0.07 6.66
N LEU A 76 -24.40 1.00 7.20
CA LEU A 76 -23.46 0.90 8.32
C LEU A 76 -24.12 0.32 9.58
N ALA A 77 -25.36 0.73 9.89
CA ALA A 77 -26.11 0.21 11.04
C ALA A 77 -26.29 -1.33 10.97
N LYS A 78 -26.56 -1.88 9.78
CA LYS A 78 -26.65 -3.34 9.59
C LYS A 78 -25.33 -4.05 9.87
N LEU A 79 -24.22 -3.46 9.43
CA LEU A 79 -22.89 -4.00 9.70
C LEU A 79 -22.55 -3.97 11.20
N GLU A 80 -22.96 -2.92 11.91
CA GLU A 80 -22.78 -2.81 13.36
C GLU A 80 -23.56 -3.89 14.13
N ASP A 81 -24.75 -4.25 13.63
CA ASP A 81 -25.57 -5.35 14.16
C ASP A 81 -25.03 -6.75 13.79
N GLY A 82 -23.94 -6.81 13.02
CA GLY A 82 -23.28 -8.05 12.61
C GLY A 82 -23.95 -8.76 11.42
N GLU A 83 -24.79 -8.05 10.67
CA GLU A 83 -25.30 -8.54 9.39
C GLU A 83 -24.19 -8.48 8.33
N ASP A 84 -24.21 -9.45 7.41
CA ASP A 84 -23.30 -9.46 6.26
C ASP A 84 -23.67 -8.34 5.26
N ALA A 85 -22.63 -7.71 4.69
CA ALA A 85 -22.73 -6.63 3.70
C ALA A 85 -23.28 -7.07 2.34
#